data_AF-A0A3M7NDC1-F1
#
_entry.id   AF-A0A3M7NDC1-F1
#
_cell.length_a   1.000
_cell.length_b   1.000
_cell.length_c   1.000
_cell.angle_alpha   90.00
_cell.angle_beta   90.00
_cell.angle_gamma   90.00
#
_symmetry.space_group_name_H-M   'P 1'
#
loop_
_entity.id
_entity.type
_entity.pdbx_description
1 polymer ?
#
loop_
_entity_poly.entity_id
_entity_poly.type
_entity_poly.pdbx_seq_one_letter_code
_entity_poly.pdbx_strand_id
1 'polypeptide(L)'
;MSLVLDKTPPSAIALSLSSLLLGLVTGYFLGSGSSIGLFASSRKTSSKYSSALTPKNQKSSWPNSYDVTPFPDSAADEVKLVLVTRTDLGMTKGKIAAQCGHATLACYKALAANPVHRPLLRRWEGSGQPKIALQAKGGQDQLETLQALALSLGLCARVIRDAGRTQIEAGSHG
;
A
#
# COMPACT_ATOMS: atom_id res chain seq x y z
N MET A 1 74.60 13.86 -15.27
CA MET A 1 74.29 13.19 -13.99
C MET A 1 72.77 13.23 -13.85
N SER A 2 72.09 12.26 -14.47
CA SER A 2 70.63 12.20 -14.52
C SER A 2 70.13 11.37 -13.34
N LEU A 3 69.33 11.98 -12.46
CA LEU A 3 68.72 11.31 -11.32
C LEU A 3 67.67 10.32 -11.83
N VAL A 4 68.02 9.04 -11.84
CA VAL A 4 67.09 7.94 -12.06
C VAL A 4 66.19 7.86 -10.81
N LEU A 5 64.96 8.34 -10.96
CA LEU A 5 63.92 8.23 -9.94
C LEU A 5 63.38 6.78 -9.98
N ASP A 6 63.88 5.92 -9.10
CA ASP A 6 63.38 4.55 -8.93
C ASP A 6 61.90 4.58 -8.52
N LYS A 7 61.02 4.19 -9.44
CA LYS A 7 59.61 3.93 -9.13
C LYS A 7 59.50 2.51 -8.60
N THR A 8 59.39 2.35 -7.29
CA THR A 8 59.02 1.07 -6.70
C THR A 8 57.63 0.65 -7.20
N PRO A 9 57.43 -0.63 -7.56
CA PRO A 9 56.14 -1.09 -8.07
C PRO A 9 55.07 -0.93 -6.98
N PRO A 10 53.89 -0.39 -7.29
CA PRO A 10 52.84 -0.20 -6.29
C PRO A 10 52.45 -1.56 -5.70
N SER A 11 52.44 -1.65 -4.37
CA SER A 11 52.03 -2.85 -3.66
C SER A 11 50.57 -3.18 -4.00
N ALA A 12 50.24 -4.46 -4.15
CA ALA A 12 48.89 -4.91 -4.55
C ALA A 12 47.76 -4.33 -3.65
N ILE A 13 48.09 -4.01 -2.40
CA ILE A 13 47.20 -3.35 -1.44
C ILE A 13 46.89 -1.89 -1.84
N ALA A 14 47.85 -1.15 -2.38
CA ALA A 14 47.62 0.21 -2.85
C ALA A 14 46.73 0.23 -4.10
N LEU A 15 46.84 -0.79 -4.96
CA LEU A 15 45.98 -0.95 -6.13
C LEU A 15 44.56 -1.37 -5.75
N SER A 16 44.39 -2.21 -4.73
CA SER A 16 43.05 -2.62 -4.28
C SER A 16 42.29 -1.48 -3.58
N LEU A 17 42.97 -0.72 -2.72
CA LEU A 17 42.38 0.44 -2.03
C LEU A 17 41.97 1.55 -3.00
N SER A 18 42.78 1.82 -4.02
CA SER A 18 42.45 2.83 -5.04
C SER A 18 41.26 2.41 -5.90
N SER A 19 41.18 1.14 -6.31
CA SER A 19 40.02 0.60 -7.03
C SER A 19 38.73 0.67 -6.20
N LEU A 20 38.81 0.36 -4.90
CA LEU A 20 37.65 0.41 -4.01
C LEU A 20 37.12 1.84 -3.83
N LEU A 21 38.01 2.83 -3.65
CA LEU A 21 37.63 4.23 -3.53
C LEU A 21 37.00 4.77 -4.82
N LEU A 22 37.58 4.45 -5.99
CA LEU A 22 37.02 4.81 -7.29
C LEU A 22 35.64 4.18 -7.53
N GLY A 23 35.46 2.91 -7.16
CA GLY A 23 34.18 2.22 -7.24
C GLY A 23 33.11 2.82 -6.32
N LEU A 24 33.47 3.14 -5.07
CA LEU A 24 32.56 3.75 -4.11
C LEU A 24 32.12 5.16 -4.52
N VAL A 25 33.05 5.99 -5.02
CA VAL A 25 32.72 7.35 -5.48
C VAL A 25 31.83 7.29 -6.73
N THR A 26 32.19 6.46 -7.72
CA THR A 26 31.40 6.30 -8.95
C THR A 26 30.01 5.74 -8.65
N GLY A 27 29.92 4.74 -7.77
CA GLY A 27 28.65 4.16 -7.31
C GLY A 27 27.80 5.17 -6.52
N TYR A 28 28.41 6.02 -5.69
CA TYR A 28 27.72 7.08 -4.97
C TYR A 28 27.12 8.13 -5.91
N PHE A 29 27.85 8.57 -6.93
CA PHE A 29 27.34 9.55 -7.91
C PHE A 29 26.27 8.97 -8.83
N LEU A 30 26.40 7.71 -9.26
CA LEU A 30 25.38 7.03 -10.06
C LEU A 30 24.11 6.71 -9.25
N GLY A 31 24.28 6.32 -7.98
CA GLY A 31 23.18 6.06 -7.04
C GLY A 31 22.45 7.33 -6.60
N SER A 32 23.18 8.42 -6.32
CA SER A 32 22.60 9.72 -5.95
C SER A 32 21.85 10.37 -7.12
N GLY A 33 22.20 10.04 -8.37
CA GLY A 33 21.46 10.44 -9.57
C GLY A 33 20.14 9.68 -9.78
N SER A 34 19.92 8.56 -9.08
CA SER A 34 18.68 7.76 -9.19
C SER A 34 17.56 8.27 -8.25
N SER A 35 17.85 9.20 -7.34
CA SER A 35 16.85 9.90 -6.51
C SER A 35 16.32 11.21 -7.13
N ILE A 36 16.83 11.62 -8.30
CA ILE A 36 16.24 12.65 -9.15
C ILE A 36 15.54 11.92 -10.30
N GLY A 37 14.21 11.89 -10.29
CA GLY A 37 13.35 11.05 -11.15
C GLY A 37 13.40 11.37 -12.65
N LEU A 38 14.56 11.17 -13.29
CA LEU A 38 14.80 11.44 -14.70
C LEU A 38 14.98 10.19 -15.57
N PHE A 39 15.02 8.98 -14.98
CA PHE A 39 14.93 7.72 -15.75
C PHE A 39 13.48 7.24 -15.88
N ALA A 40 12.62 8.14 -16.36
CA ALA A 40 11.51 7.77 -17.20
C ALA A 40 12.03 7.70 -18.65
N SER A 41 12.27 6.50 -19.16
CA SER A 41 12.43 6.25 -20.60
C SER A 41 11.64 5.00 -20.96
N SER A 42 10.36 5.13 -21.33
CA SER A 42 9.81 5.56 -22.62
C SER A 42 9.72 4.43 -23.64
N ARG A 43 8.47 4.05 -23.97
CA ARG A 43 8.09 3.68 -25.33
C ARG A 43 6.70 4.25 -25.63
N LYS A 44 6.72 5.40 -26.34
CA LYS A 44 5.88 5.88 -27.46
C LYS A 44 4.39 5.48 -27.44
N THR A 45 3.42 6.37 -27.56
CA THR A 45 3.21 7.26 -28.72
C THR A 45 2.39 8.51 -28.38
N SER A 46 2.80 9.62 -28.97
CA SER A 46 2.09 10.90 -29.06
C SER A 46 0.79 10.78 -29.87
N SER A 47 -0.36 11.15 -29.27
CA SER A 47 -1.46 11.75 -30.03
C SER A 47 -2.03 12.94 -29.26
N LYS A 48 -1.78 14.10 -29.85
CA LYS A 48 -2.43 15.40 -29.67
C LYS A 48 -3.94 15.26 -29.46
N TYR A 49 -4.46 15.66 -28.29
CA TYR A 49 -5.84 16.11 -28.13
C TYR A 49 -5.98 17.03 -26.91
N SER A 50 -5.92 18.34 -27.18
CA SER A 50 -6.66 19.34 -26.43
C SER A 50 -8.16 19.08 -26.64
N SER A 51 -8.92 19.04 -25.54
CA SER A 51 -10.37 19.32 -25.40
C SER A 51 -11.17 18.24 -24.68
N ALA A 52 -12.20 18.75 -24.00
CA ALA A 52 -13.37 18.07 -23.47
C ALA A 52 -13.24 17.34 -22.12
N LEU A 53 -13.83 17.99 -21.11
CA LEU A 53 -14.51 17.35 -20.00
C LEU A 53 -15.20 16.06 -20.47
N THR A 54 -14.69 14.92 -20.03
CA THR A 54 -15.48 13.71 -19.87
C THR A 54 -14.98 13.01 -18.61
N PRO A 55 -15.82 12.79 -17.59
CA PRO A 55 -15.42 11.95 -16.47
C PRO A 55 -15.24 10.53 -17.02
N LYS A 56 -14.02 10.02 -16.98
CA LYS A 56 -13.76 8.60 -17.25
C LYS A 56 -14.60 7.80 -16.26
N ASN A 57 -15.62 7.16 -16.82
CA ASN A 57 -16.43 6.11 -16.22
C ASN A 57 -15.49 5.05 -15.63
N GLN A 58 -15.14 5.22 -14.35
CA GLN A 58 -14.62 4.13 -13.54
C GLN A 58 -15.74 3.11 -13.50
N LYS A 59 -15.55 2.00 -14.21
CA LYS A 59 -16.38 0.80 -14.05
C LYS A 59 -16.53 0.56 -12.55
N SER A 60 -17.75 0.78 -12.06
CA SER A 60 -18.16 0.53 -10.68
C SER A 60 -17.96 -0.95 -10.40
N SER A 61 -16.80 -1.25 -9.83
CA SER A 61 -16.43 -2.57 -9.37
C SER A 61 -17.18 -2.82 -8.08
N TRP A 62 -18.16 -3.74 -8.15
CA TRP A 62 -19.01 -4.21 -7.05
C TRP A 62 -19.96 -3.14 -6.47
N PRO A 63 -21.17 -3.49 -6.00
CA PRO A 63 -22.22 -2.51 -5.74
C PRO A 63 -21.72 -1.44 -4.77
N ASN A 64 -22.12 -0.19 -4.99
CA ASN A 64 -21.82 0.99 -4.19
C ASN A 64 -22.26 0.78 -2.72
N SER A 65 -21.56 -0.06 -1.96
CA SER A 65 -21.87 -0.41 -0.57
C SER A 65 -21.60 0.75 0.40
N TYR A 66 -21.50 1.96 -0.14
CA TYR A 66 -21.28 3.22 0.54
C TYR A 66 -22.53 4.12 0.55
N ASP A 67 -23.61 3.72 -0.12
CA ASP A 67 -24.96 4.27 0.14
C ASP A 67 -25.58 3.57 1.36
N VAL A 68 -24.83 3.53 2.47
CA VAL A 68 -25.40 3.16 3.75
C VAL A 68 -25.85 4.44 4.45
N THR A 69 -27.10 4.45 4.91
CA THR A 69 -27.54 5.52 5.81
C THR A 69 -26.65 5.49 7.06
N PRO A 70 -26.03 6.60 7.46
CA PRO A 70 -25.18 6.60 8.64
C PRO A 70 -25.97 6.10 9.84
N PHE A 71 -25.35 5.21 10.60
CA PHE A 71 -25.86 4.85 11.91
C PHE A 71 -26.06 6.12 12.76
N PRO A 72 -27.22 6.29 13.42
CA PRO A 72 -27.45 7.41 14.31
C PRO A 72 -26.51 7.31 15.51
N ASP A 73 -25.45 8.11 15.53
CA ASP A 73 -24.50 8.20 16.62
C ASP A 73 -24.56 9.58 17.32
N SER A 74 -24.27 9.60 18.62
CA SER A 74 -24.09 10.86 19.35
C SER A 74 -22.72 11.43 19.03
N ALA A 75 -22.57 12.75 19.07
CA ALA A 75 -21.27 13.41 18.92
C ALA A 75 -20.26 13.01 20.01
N ALA A 76 -20.75 12.53 21.16
CA ALA A 76 -19.94 12.09 22.29
C ALA A 76 -19.40 10.66 22.16
N ASP A 77 -19.88 9.87 21.19
CA ASP A 77 -19.53 8.46 21.12
C ASP A 77 -18.08 8.25 20.62
N GLU A 78 -17.43 7.19 21.13
CA GLU A 78 -16.11 6.80 20.65
C GLU A 78 -16.22 6.16 19.25
N VAL A 79 -15.43 6.65 18.29
CA VAL A 79 -15.37 6.09 16.93
C VAL A 79 -14.09 5.29 16.75
N LYS A 80 -14.21 4.04 16.30
CA LYS A 80 -13.07 3.13 16.07
C LYS A 80 -13.23 2.27 14.83
N LEU A 81 -12.11 1.88 14.23
CA LEU A 81 -12.06 0.92 13.13
C LEU A 81 -11.74 -0.47 13.69
N VAL A 82 -12.58 -1.45 13.38
CA VAL A 82 -12.34 -2.86 13.75
C VAL A 82 -11.80 -3.61 12.55
N LEU A 83 -10.64 -4.27 12.73
CA LEU A 83 -9.96 -5.07 11.73
C LEU A 83 -10.04 -6.53 12.15
N VAL A 84 -10.87 -7.31 11.45
CA VAL A 84 -11.05 -8.74 11.74
C VAL A 84 -10.23 -9.54 10.74
N THR A 85 -9.27 -10.33 11.24
CA THR A 85 -8.42 -11.18 10.41
C THR A 85 -8.70 -12.65 10.66
N ARG A 86 -8.66 -13.44 9.59
CA ARG A 86 -8.70 -14.90 9.62
C ARG A 86 -7.34 -15.49 10.00
N THR A 87 -7.33 -16.43 10.94
CA THR A 87 -6.10 -17.11 11.37
C THR A 87 -5.92 -18.50 10.76
N ASP A 88 -6.94 -19.02 10.09
CA ASP A 88 -6.98 -20.36 9.47
C ASP A 88 -6.14 -20.45 8.18
N LEU A 89 -5.79 -19.32 7.57
CA LEU A 89 -5.05 -19.24 6.30
C LEU A 89 -3.51 -19.34 6.45
N GLY A 90 -3.00 -19.56 7.67
CA GLY A 90 -1.54 -19.67 7.89
C GLY A 90 -0.73 -18.41 7.50
N MET A 91 -1.37 -17.24 7.41
CA MET A 91 -0.71 -16.00 7.00
C MET A 91 0.40 -15.59 7.97
N THR A 92 1.53 -15.15 7.42
CA THR A 92 2.58 -14.54 8.24
C THR A 92 2.11 -13.20 8.81
N LYS A 93 2.69 -12.78 9.94
CA LYS A 93 2.38 -11.50 10.60
C LYS A 93 2.51 -10.31 9.64
N GLY A 94 3.49 -10.34 8.73
CA GLY A 94 3.69 -9.31 7.72
C GLY A 94 2.56 -9.24 6.70
N LYS A 95 2.06 -10.38 6.21
CA LYS A 95 0.90 -10.42 5.30
C LYS A 95 -0.36 -9.90 5.99
N ILE A 96 -0.59 -10.30 7.24
CA ILE A 96 -1.72 -9.79 8.05
C ILE A 96 -1.65 -8.26 8.17
N ALA A 97 -0.48 -7.72 8.53
CA ALA A 97 -0.29 -6.28 8.67
C ALA A 97 -0.57 -5.52 7.35
N ALA A 98 -0.09 -6.05 6.22
CA ALA A 98 -0.34 -5.47 4.90
C ALA A 98 -1.85 -5.45 4.56
N GLN A 99 -2.56 -6.56 4.79
CA GLN A 99 -4.00 -6.65 4.54
C GLN A 99 -4.81 -5.72 5.45
N CYS A 100 -4.44 -5.61 6.73
CA CYS A 100 -5.02 -4.63 7.66
C CYS A 100 -4.82 -3.18 7.18
N GLY A 101 -3.66 -2.87 6.61
CA GLY A 101 -3.39 -1.58 5.97
C GLY A 101 -4.29 -1.34 4.76
N HIS A 102 -4.47 -2.34 3.89
CA HIS A 102 -5.37 -2.26 2.74
C HIS A 102 -6.84 -2.09 3.16
N ALA A 103 -7.29 -2.81 4.20
CA ALA A 103 -8.63 -2.68 4.76
C ALA A 103 -8.90 -1.27 5.28
N THR A 104 -7.96 -0.74 6.06
CA THR A 104 -8.03 0.62 6.61
C THR A 104 -8.16 1.66 5.50
N LEU A 105 -7.27 1.61 4.51
CA LEU A 105 -7.27 2.58 3.41
C LEU A 105 -8.56 2.51 2.60
N ALA A 106 -9.12 1.31 2.44
CA ALA A 106 -10.33 1.12 1.69
C ALA A 106 -11.57 1.68 2.41
N CYS A 107 -11.72 1.43 3.71
CA CYS A 107 -12.79 2.06 4.50
C CYS A 107 -12.63 3.58 4.54
N TYR A 108 -11.40 4.08 4.70
CA TYR A 108 -11.12 5.51 4.67
C TYR A 108 -11.59 6.16 3.37
N LYS A 109 -11.19 5.59 2.21
CA LYS A 109 -11.60 6.10 0.90
C LYS A 109 -13.11 6.03 0.69
N ALA A 110 -13.76 4.97 1.16
CA ALA A 110 -15.21 4.82 1.06
C ALA A 110 -15.95 5.91 1.85
N LEU A 111 -15.54 6.15 3.10
CA LEU A 111 -16.12 7.21 3.95
C LEU A 111 -15.81 8.61 3.40
N ALA A 112 -14.60 8.84 2.90
CA ALA A 112 -14.18 10.14 2.36
C ALA A 112 -14.90 10.53 1.06
N ALA A 113 -15.34 9.54 0.27
CA ALA A 113 -16.03 9.77 -0.99
C ALA A 113 -17.45 10.32 -0.82
N ASN A 114 -18.12 10.03 0.31
CA ASN A 114 -19.48 10.46 0.58
C ASN A 114 -19.52 11.58 1.64
N PRO A 115 -20.00 12.80 1.31
CA PRO A 115 -20.10 13.91 2.26
C PRO A 115 -20.83 13.57 3.56
N VAL A 116 -21.82 12.67 3.49
CA VAL A 116 -22.65 12.26 4.61
C VAL A 116 -21.81 11.61 5.73
N HIS A 117 -20.68 10.97 5.41
CA HIS A 117 -19.82 10.31 6.40
C HIS A 117 -18.68 11.18 6.93
N ARG A 118 -18.51 12.42 6.45
CA ARG A 118 -17.41 13.30 6.88
C ARG A 118 -17.37 13.57 8.39
N PRO A 119 -18.49 13.79 9.11
CA PRO A 119 -18.46 14.02 10.55
C PRO A 119 -17.88 12.83 11.32
N LEU A 120 -18.33 11.61 10.99
CA LEU A 120 -17.81 10.36 11.55
C LEU A 120 -16.30 10.22 11.28
N LEU A 121 -15.89 10.46 10.03
CA LEU A 121 -14.48 10.35 9.64
C LEU A 121 -13.60 11.36 10.38
N ARG A 122 -14.05 12.62 10.52
CA ARG A 122 -13.34 13.67 11.26
C ARG A 122 -13.19 13.33 12.74
N ARG A 123 -14.23 12.77 13.35
CA ARG A 123 -14.17 12.30 14.74
C ARG A 123 -13.15 11.19 14.92
N TRP A 124 -13.15 10.20 14.03
CA TRP A 124 -12.14 9.13 14.05
C TRP A 124 -10.72 9.68 13.87
N GLU A 125 -10.52 10.61 12.92
CA GLU A 125 -9.24 11.31 12.72
C GLU A 125 -8.80 12.07 13.97
N GLY A 126 -9.70 12.87 14.56
CA GLY A 126 -9.45 13.66 15.77
C GLY A 126 -9.22 12.82 17.03
N SER A 127 -9.71 11.58 17.05
CA SER A 127 -9.52 10.63 18.17
C SER A 127 -8.23 9.82 18.06
N GLY A 128 -7.31 10.17 17.15
CA GLY A 128 -6.06 9.45 16.95
C GLY A 128 -6.19 8.19 16.08
N GLN A 129 -7.29 8.06 15.32
CA GLN A 129 -7.52 6.99 14.36
C GLN A 129 -7.44 5.58 14.96
N PRO A 130 -8.16 5.29 16.07
CA PRO A 130 -8.03 4.03 16.79
C PRO A 130 -8.43 2.84 15.92
N LYS A 131 -7.64 1.76 16.02
CA LYS A 131 -7.80 0.51 15.28
C LYS A 131 -7.74 -0.67 16.25
N ILE A 132 -8.76 -1.53 16.24
CA ILE A 132 -8.84 -2.73 17.07
C ILE A 132 -8.68 -3.95 16.18
N ALA A 133 -7.66 -4.77 16.45
CA ALA A 133 -7.41 -6.01 15.71
C ALA A 133 -8.10 -7.18 16.43
N LEU A 134 -8.94 -7.92 15.70
CA LEU A 134 -9.65 -9.10 16.18
C LEU A 134 -9.38 -10.30 15.26
N GLN A 135 -9.62 -11.50 15.80
CA GLN A 135 -9.46 -12.76 15.07
C GLN A 135 -10.82 -13.42 14.83
N ALA A 136 -11.07 -13.82 13.58
CA ALA A 136 -12.21 -14.66 13.21
C ALA A 136 -11.80 -16.13 13.22
N LYS A 137 -12.62 -16.97 13.87
CA LYS A 137 -12.41 -18.43 13.95
C LYS A 137 -13.23 -19.21 12.91
N GLY A 138 -14.30 -18.63 12.39
CA GLY A 138 -15.29 -19.26 11.51
C GLY A 138 -15.01 -19.12 10.02
N GLY A 139 -13.74 -19.02 9.61
CA GLY A 139 -13.35 -18.97 8.20
C GLY A 139 -13.92 -17.77 7.43
N GLN A 140 -14.11 -17.93 6.12
CA GLN A 140 -14.57 -16.86 5.21
C GLN A 140 -16.00 -16.42 5.50
N ASP A 141 -16.91 -17.37 5.68
CA ASP A 141 -18.35 -17.14 5.81
C ASP A 141 -18.66 -16.26 7.03
N GLN A 142 -17.87 -16.40 8.11
CA GLN A 142 -18.00 -15.53 9.28
C GLN A 142 -17.66 -14.07 8.93
N LEU A 143 -16.63 -13.80 8.13
CA LEU A 143 -16.28 -12.44 7.72
C LEU A 143 -17.37 -11.82 6.83
N GLU A 144 -17.94 -12.61 5.92
CA GLU A 144 -19.01 -12.16 5.04
C GLU A 144 -20.31 -11.88 5.82
N THR A 145 -20.62 -12.73 6.80
CA THR A 145 -21.73 -12.51 7.73
C THR A 145 -21.55 -11.23 8.54
N LEU A 146 -20.35 -11.00 9.10
CA LEU A 146 -20.02 -9.78 9.84
C LEU A 146 -20.13 -8.53 8.95
N GLN A 147 -19.68 -8.62 7.69
CA GLN A 147 -19.82 -7.52 6.74
C GLN A 147 -21.29 -7.22 6.45
N ALA A 148 -22.10 -8.24 6.16
CA ALA A 148 -23.53 -8.06 5.88
C ALA A 148 -24.26 -7.43 7.07
N LEU A 149 -23.96 -7.90 8.28
CA LEU A 149 -24.52 -7.33 9.52
C LEU A 149 -24.10 -5.87 9.70
N ALA A 150 -22.81 -5.55 9.55
CA ALA A 150 -22.34 -4.18 9.67
C ALA A 150 -23.00 -3.22 8.66
N LEU A 151 -23.12 -3.65 7.40
CA LEU A 151 -23.82 -2.88 6.36
C LEU A 151 -25.31 -2.70 6.69
N SER A 152 -25.98 -3.74 7.21
CA SER A 152 -27.38 -3.65 7.62
C SER A 152 -27.63 -2.67 8.77
N LEU A 153 -26.59 -2.40 9.58
CA LEU A 153 -26.60 -1.43 10.67
C LEU A 153 -26.13 -0.04 10.24
N GLY A 154 -25.88 0.20 8.94
CA GLY A 154 -25.42 1.49 8.46
C GLY A 154 -23.93 1.78 8.68
N LEU A 155 -23.13 0.75 8.99
CA LEU A 155 -21.69 0.87 9.20
C LEU A 155 -20.92 0.60 7.90
N CYS A 156 -19.84 1.35 7.67
CA CYS A 156 -18.92 1.06 6.58
C CYS A 156 -18.11 -0.21 6.90
N ALA A 157 -18.26 -1.25 6.08
CA ALA A 157 -17.55 -2.50 6.23
C ALA A 157 -17.03 -3.04 4.89
N ARG A 158 -15.79 -3.55 4.89
CA ARG A 158 -15.16 -4.07 3.68
C ARG A 158 -14.39 -5.35 3.96
N VAL A 159 -14.73 -6.41 3.23
CA VAL A 159 -13.92 -7.63 3.19
C VAL A 159 -12.80 -7.43 2.17
N ILE A 160 -11.56 -7.58 2.63
CA ILE A 160 -10.39 -7.59 1.76
C ILE A 160 -10.13 -9.04 1.34
N ARG A 161 -10.22 -9.27 0.05
CA ARG A 161 -9.84 -10.54 -0.57
C ARG A 161 -8.41 -10.40 -1.06
N ASP A 162 -7.55 -11.34 -0.70
CA ASP A 162 -6.23 -11.42 -1.32
C ASP A 162 -6.46 -11.72 -2.80
N ALA A 163 -6.06 -10.78 -3.65
CA ALA A 163 -5.98 -11.04 -5.08
C ALA A 163 -4.77 -11.93 -5.24
N GLY A 164 -4.95 -13.25 -5.07
CA GLY A 164 -3.90 -14.21 -5.27
C GLY A 164 -3.15 -13.83 -6.54
N ARG A 165 -1.93 -13.32 -6.41
CA ARG A 165 -0.93 -13.46 -7.46
C ARG A 165 -0.60 -14.93 -7.45
N THR A 166 -1.53 -15.67 -8.01
CA THR A 166 -1.39 -17.04 -8.44
C THR A 166 -0.17 -17.03 -9.36
N GLN A 167 0.98 -17.47 -8.84
CA GLN A 167 1.78 -18.36 -9.64
C GLN A 167 0.84 -19.51 -9.98
N ILE A 168 0.22 -19.42 -11.16
CA ILE A 168 -0.18 -20.62 -11.86
C ILE A 168 1.14 -21.15 -12.43
N GLU A 169 1.76 -22.09 -11.74
CA GLU A 169 1.92 -23.40 -12.35
C GLU A 169 0.98 -24.34 -11.61
N ALA A 170 0.43 -25.32 -12.32
CA ALA A 170 -0.68 -26.13 -11.88
C ALA A 170 -0.49 -26.71 -10.46
N GLY A 171 -1.43 -26.37 -9.57
CA GLY A 171 -1.71 -27.13 -8.36
C GLY A 171 -0.80 -26.86 -7.17
N SER A 172 -1.16 -25.90 -6.32
CA SER A 172 -1.10 -26.08 -4.86
C SER A 172 -1.90 -24.97 -4.16
N HIS A 173 -2.75 -25.36 -3.21
CA HIS A 173 -3.65 -24.47 -2.48
C HIS A 173 -2.93 -23.73 -1.34
N GLY A 174 -3.33 -22.47 -1.12
CA GLY A 174 -3.02 -21.64 0.05
C GLY A 174 -3.99 -20.47 0.14
#